data_AF-A0A7H8TK02-F1
#
_entry.id   AF-A0A7H8TK02-F1
#
_cell.length_a   1.000
_cell.length_b   1.000
_cell.length_c   1.000
_cell.angle_alpha   90.00
_cell.angle_beta   90.00
_cell.angle_gamma   90.00
#
_symmetry.space_group_name_H-M   'P 1'
#
loop_
_entity.id
_entity.type
_entity.pdbx_description
1 polymer ?
#
loop_
_entity_poly.entity_id
_entity_poly.type
_entity_poly.pdbx_seq_one_letter_code
_entity_poly.pdbx_strand_id
1 'polypeptide(L)'
;MLYLATPSSPEIRAAMSAGDLGCMTTPAQGNHLPERTLIGADNGKFGKQWRGATHWYDWLTTTVARYGTNRFLFGVVPDVPFNACGTLIESMPWLPRIRQLGIPAAFAAQDGSEVGLVPWDDLDVLFLAGSTAWKIGPAAQHLAHEAQERGLPVHMGRVNSRRRLRIAEAFGCTTCDGTYLAYGPDRNLPQLLTWLKEMRQEPTLF
;
A
#
# COMPACT_ATOMS: atom_id res chain seq x y z
N MET A 1 -5.08 -3.36 11.56
CA MET A 1 -4.78 -3.01 10.15
C MET A 1 -5.48 -1.70 9.77
N LEU A 2 -4.80 -0.79 9.05
CA LEU A 2 -5.37 0.47 8.53
C LEU A 2 -5.71 0.34 7.03
N TYR A 3 -6.88 0.83 6.61
CA TYR A 3 -7.26 0.87 5.19
C TYR A 3 -6.89 2.23 4.58
N LEU A 4 -6.13 2.22 3.49
CA LEU A 4 -5.70 3.40 2.74
C LEU A 4 -6.64 3.63 1.55
N ALA A 5 -7.34 4.76 1.54
CA ALA A 5 -8.32 5.10 0.51
C ALA A 5 -7.89 6.31 -0.33
N THR A 6 -8.52 6.49 -1.49
CA THR A 6 -8.45 7.75 -2.24
C THR A 6 -9.38 8.79 -1.57
N PRO A 7 -8.94 10.05 -1.34
CA PRO A 7 -9.71 11.13 -0.72
C PRO A 7 -10.79 11.71 -1.65
N SER A 8 -11.67 10.84 -2.20
CA SER A 8 -12.59 11.17 -3.29
C SER A 8 -13.84 11.95 -2.88
N SER A 9 -14.33 11.82 -1.65
CA SER A 9 -15.52 12.54 -1.15
C SER A 9 -15.24 13.29 0.17
N PRO A 10 -16.06 14.31 0.53
CA PRO A 10 -15.96 14.98 1.83
C PRO A 10 -16.00 14.02 3.03
N GLU A 11 -16.86 13.01 2.98
CA GLU A 11 -17.06 12.01 4.04
C GLU A 11 -15.84 11.11 4.19
N ILE A 12 -15.23 10.70 3.07
CA ILE A 12 -13.99 9.92 3.09
C ILE A 12 -12.85 10.77 3.67
N ARG A 13 -12.75 12.04 3.29
CA ARG A 13 -11.76 12.96 3.86
C ARG A 13 -11.98 13.18 5.35
N ALA A 14 -13.22 13.27 5.82
CA ALA A 14 -13.54 13.36 7.24
C ALA A 14 -13.12 12.10 8.00
N ALA A 15 -13.41 10.90 7.48
CA ALA A 15 -12.97 9.63 8.06
C ALA A 15 -11.43 9.52 8.12
N MET A 16 -10.73 10.05 7.10
CA MET A 16 -9.27 10.14 7.11
C MET A 16 -8.72 11.08 8.17
N SER A 17 -9.30 12.28 8.31
CA SER A 17 -8.89 13.24 9.34
C SER A 17 -9.19 12.74 10.77
N ALA A 18 -10.21 11.89 10.93
CA ALA A 18 -10.54 11.23 12.19
C ALA A 18 -9.61 10.05 12.53
N GLY A 19 -8.75 9.61 11.59
CA GLY A 19 -7.85 8.47 11.77
C GLY A 19 -8.49 7.10 11.53
N ASP A 20 -9.74 7.04 11.06
CA ASP A 20 -10.41 5.79 10.71
C ASP A 20 -9.85 5.16 9.42
N LEU A 21 -9.37 6.02 8.51
CA LEU A 21 -8.76 5.65 7.24
C LEU A 21 -7.42 6.36 7.06
N GLY A 22 -6.50 5.74 6.33
CA GLY A 22 -5.34 6.42 5.76
C GLY A 22 -5.60 6.84 4.31
N CYS A 23 -4.62 7.52 3.71
CA CYS A 23 -4.70 7.97 2.33
C CYS A 23 -3.74 7.15 1.46
N MET A 24 -4.23 6.55 0.38
CA MET A 24 -3.39 6.10 -0.74
C MET A 24 -3.43 7.17 -1.81
N THR A 25 -2.27 7.61 -2.29
CA THR A 25 -2.16 8.64 -3.33
C THR A 25 -1.16 8.28 -4.41
N THR A 26 -1.43 8.73 -5.63
CA THR A 26 -0.62 8.48 -6.83
C THR A 26 -0.38 9.78 -7.59
N PRO A 27 0.60 9.81 -8.53
CA PRO A 27 0.84 10.99 -9.37
C PRO A 27 -0.38 11.45 -10.18
N ALA A 28 -1.26 10.52 -10.54
CA ALA A 28 -2.42 10.78 -11.39
C ALA A 28 -3.62 11.39 -10.64
N GLN A 29 -3.65 11.30 -9.31
CA GLN A 29 -4.86 11.55 -8.55
C GLN A 29 -5.23 13.04 -8.43
N GLY A 30 -4.24 13.93 -8.36
CA GLY A 30 -4.43 15.39 -8.28
C GLY A 30 -5.08 15.94 -6.99
N ASN A 31 -5.65 15.09 -6.13
CA ASN A 31 -6.32 15.52 -4.89
C ASN A 31 -5.35 16.07 -3.84
N HIS A 32 -5.81 17.08 -3.08
CA HIS A 32 -5.16 17.47 -1.84
C HIS A 32 -5.35 16.40 -0.75
N LEU A 33 -4.29 16.11 -0.01
CA LEU A 33 -4.33 15.12 1.06
C LEU A 33 -4.92 15.76 2.32
N PRO A 34 -5.91 15.13 3.00
CA PRO A 34 -6.50 15.69 4.22
C PRO A 34 -5.43 15.90 5.30
N GLU A 35 -5.67 16.83 6.23
CA GLU A 35 -4.74 17.08 7.32
C GLU A 35 -4.61 15.85 8.23
N ARG A 36 -3.43 15.67 8.84
CA ARG A 36 -3.14 14.62 9.84
C ARG A 36 -3.26 13.16 9.36
N THR A 37 -3.72 12.90 8.14
CA THR A 37 -3.82 11.55 7.59
C THR A 37 -2.44 10.93 7.33
N LEU A 38 -2.31 9.64 7.61
CA LEU A 38 -1.16 8.81 7.23
C LEU A 38 -1.22 8.45 5.74
N ILE A 39 -0.08 8.46 5.06
CA ILE A 39 0.01 8.46 3.61
C ILE A 39 0.78 7.23 3.12
N GLY A 40 0.15 6.44 2.25
CA GLY A 40 0.84 5.55 1.31
C GLY A 40 0.97 6.25 -0.04
N ALA A 41 2.17 6.29 -0.59
CA ALA A 41 2.42 6.83 -1.93
C ALA A 41 2.67 5.69 -2.91
N ASP A 42 1.68 5.39 -3.74
CA ASP A 42 1.75 4.36 -4.78
C ASP A 42 2.31 4.95 -6.09
N ASN A 43 3.21 4.22 -6.73
CA ASN A 43 3.83 4.60 -8.00
C ASN A 43 2.82 4.70 -9.16
N GLY A 44 1.67 4.02 -9.05
CA GLY A 44 0.59 4.03 -10.05
C GLY A 44 0.90 3.23 -11.31
N LYS A 45 1.92 2.38 -11.31
CA LYS A 45 2.43 1.66 -12.49
C LYS A 45 1.49 0.58 -13.00
N PHE A 46 0.66 0.00 -12.12
CA PHE A 46 -0.43 -0.88 -12.54
C PHE A 46 -1.55 -0.13 -13.30
N GLY A 47 -1.63 1.20 -13.15
CA GLY A 47 -2.61 2.04 -13.81
C GLY A 47 -2.21 2.47 -15.23
N LYS A 48 -3.18 3.04 -15.97
CA LYS A 48 -2.98 3.48 -17.36
C LYS A 48 -2.19 4.80 -17.51
N GLN A 49 -1.86 5.46 -16.40
CA GLN A 49 -1.30 6.81 -16.39
C GLN A 49 0.18 6.85 -15.94
N TRP A 50 0.88 5.71 -16.00
CA TRP A 50 2.31 5.65 -15.70
C TRP A 50 3.10 6.49 -16.71
N ARG A 51 3.88 7.46 -16.22
CA ARG A 51 4.69 8.40 -17.03
C ARG A 51 6.20 8.17 -16.91
N GLY A 52 6.60 7.07 -16.28
CA GLY A 52 8.01 6.74 -16.05
C GLY A 52 8.50 7.10 -14.65
N ALA A 53 9.61 6.47 -14.27
CA ALA A 53 10.12 6.50 -12.91
C ALA A 53 10.64 7.89 -12.48
N THR A 54 11.21 8.68 -13.40
CA THR A 54 11.62 10.06 -13.11
C THR A 54 10.43 10.94 -12.73
N HIS A 55 9.35 10.90 -13.53
CA HIS A 55 8.12 11.65 -13.21
C HIS A 55 7.51 11.23 -11.87
N TRP A 56 7.51 9.91 -11.58
CA TRP A 56 7.10 9.39 -10.28
C TRP A 56 7.94 9.98 -9.14
N TYR A 57 9.27 9.96 -9.27
CA TYR A 57 10.17 10.41 -8.22
C TYR A 57 10.12 11.92 -7.99
N ASP A 58 9.98 12.72 -9.04
CA ASP A 58 9.78 14.17 -8.94
C ASP A 58 8.46 14.48 -8.21
N TRP A 59 7.40 13.76 -8.55
CA TRP A 59 6.12 13.84 -7.84
C TRP A 59 6.26 13.42 -6.37
N LEU A 60 6.97 12.33 -6.08
CA LEU A 60 7.15 11.85 -4.71
C LEU A 60 7.92 12.88 -3.88
N THR A 61 9.02 13.41 -4.42
CA THR A 61 9.86 14.43 -3.77
C THR A 61 9.06 15.68 -3.44
N THR A 62 8.29 16.20 -4.40
CA THR A 62 7.44 17.39 -4.18
C THR A 62 6.29 17.13 -3.20
N THR A 63 5.74 15.92 -3.21
CA THR A 63 4.66 15.51 -2.30
C THR A 63 5.18 15.36 -0.86
N VAL A 64 6.34 14.73 -0.67
CA VAL A 64 7.01 14.62 0.64
C VAL A 64 7.37 15.99 1.18
N ALA A 65 7.95 16.87 0.37
CA ALA A 65 8.27 18.24 0.78
C ALA A 65 7.03 19.03 1.21
N ARG A 66 5.88 18.83 0.54
CA ARG A 66 4.62 19.52 0.84
C ARG A 66 3.97 19.05 2.14
N TYR A 67 3.95 17.75 2.39
CA TYR A 67 3.19 17.17 3.50
C TYR A 67 4.04 16.78 4.72
N GLY A 68 5.36 16.77 4.58
CA GLY A 68 6.30 16.36 5.61
C GLY A 68 6.47 14.85 5.70
N THR A 69 7.66 14.41 6.08
CA THR A 69 8.07 12.99 6.10
C THR A 69 7.30 12.15 7.13
N ASN A 70 7.01 12.71 8.30
CA ASN A 70 6.39 12.01 9.45
C ASN A 70 5.00 11.43 9.16
N ARG A 71 4.36 11.82 8.05
CA ARG A 71 3.04 11.33 7.65
C ARG A 71 3.10 10.13 6.72
N PHE A 72 4.25 9.84 6.13
CA PHE A 72 4.37 8.77 5.14
C PHE A 72 4.61 7.43 5.82
N LEU A 73 3.68 6.51 5.57
CA LEU A 73 3.84 5.10 5.88
C LEU A 73 4.86 4.45 4.93
N PHE A 74 4.86 4.87 3.66
CA PHE A 74 5.81 4.44 2.65
C PHE A 74 5.67 5.19 1.33
N GLY A 75 6.70 5.11 0.49
CA GLY A 75 6.63 5.29 -0.96
C GLY A 75 6.97 3.99 -1.70
N VAL A 76 6.15 3.58 -2.66
CA VAL A 76 6.34 2.35 -3.44
C VAL A 76 7.37 2.58 -4.54
N VAL A 77 8.42 1.76 -4.58
CA VAL A 77 9.41 1.82 -5.67
C VAL A 77 8.80 1.36 -7.00
N PRO A 78 9.31 1.82 -8.16
CA PRO A 78 8.91 1.30 -9.46
C PRO A 78 9.05 -0.24 -9.55
N ASP A 79 8.03 -0.90 -10.10
CA ASP A 79 7.87 -2.36 -10.11
C ASP A 79 7.47 -2.89 -11.50
N VAL A 80 7.52 -4.19 -11.76
CA VAL A 80 6.98 -4.76 -13.00
C VAL A 80 5.82 -5.68 -12.64
N PRO A 81 4.55 -5.22 -12.78
CA PRO A 81 3.39 -6.00 -12.36
C PRO A 81 3.44 -7.45 -12.85
N PHE A 82 3.24 -8.37 -11.92
CA PHE A 82 3.26 -9.83 -12.13
C PHE A 82 4.63 -10.43 -12.53
N ASN A 83 5.73 -9.68 -12.39
CA ASN A 83 7.07 -10.15 -12.71
C ASN A 83 8.07 -9.80 -11.59
N ALA A 84 8.39 -10.77 -10.73
CA ALA A 84 9.30 -10.57 -9.61
C ALA A 84 10.73 -10.20 -10.03
N CYS A 85 11.29 -10.87 -11.06
CA CYS A 85 12.65 -10.59 -11.53
C CYS A 85 12.77 -9.17 -12.12
N GLY A 86 11.80 -8.79 -12.97
CA GLY A 86 11.73 -7.43 -13.52
C GLY A 86 11.53 -6.38 -12.43
N THR A 87 10.71 -6.69 -11.42
CA THR A 87 10.53 -5.83 -10.26
C THR A 87 11.83 -5.63 -9.50
N LEU A 88 12.54 -6.71 -9.13
CA LEU A 88 13.81 -6.59 -8.42
C LEU A 88 14.79 -5.70 -9.19
N ILE A 89 14.99 -5.96 -10.49
CA ILE A 89 15.91 -5.18 -11.33
C ILE A 89 15.51 -3.69 -11.36
N GLU A 90 14.22 -3.40 -11.56
CA GLU A 90 13.77 -2.02 -11.71
C GLU A 90 13.72 -1.26 -10.38
N SER A 91 13.38 -1.94 -9.29
CA SER A 91 13.18 -1.37 -7.96
C SER A 91 14.48 -1.00 -7.24
N MET A 92 15.53 -1.82 -7.38
CA MET A 92 16.76 -1.71 -6.57
C MET A 92 17.37 -0.30 -6.54
N PRO A 93 17.50 0.44 -7.66
CA PRO A 93 18.06 1.79 -7.64
C PRO A 93 17.23 2.83 -6.87
N TRP A 94 15.95 2.56 -6.61
CA TRP A 94 15.01 3.52 -6.02
C TRP A 94 14.83 3.37 -4.52
N LEU A 95 15.06 2.18 -3.97
CA LEU A 95 14.99 1.91 -2.52
C LEU A 95 15.82 2.92 -1.70
N PRO A 96 17.15 3.09 -1.96
CA PRO A 96 17.94 4.07 -1.23
C PRO A 96 17.54 5.53 -1.52
N ARG A 97 16.99 5.82 -2.71
CA ARG A 97 16.54 7.18 -3.06
C ARG A 97 15.31 7.60 -2.28
N ILE A 98 14.34 6.70 -2.10
CA ILE A 98 13.16 6.97 -1.26
C ILE A 98 13.60 7.17 0.20
N ARG A 99 14.50 6.33 0.72
CA ARG A 99 15.07 6.51 2.08
C ARG A 99 15.76 7.87 2.25
N GLN A 100 16.45 8.38 1.23
CA GLN A 100 17.07 9.72 1.24
C GLN A 100 16.04 10.87 1.33
N LEU A 101 14.79 10.64 0.93
CA LEU A 101 13.69 11.61 1.16
C LEU A 101 13.20 11.60 2.62
N GLY A 102 13.71 10.69 3.47
CA GLY A 102 13.34 10.57 4.88
C GLY A 102 12.03 9.81 5.11
N ILE A 103 11.59 8.99 4.16
CA ILE A 103 10.38 8.16 4.30
C ILE A 103 10.69 6.67 4.02
N PRO A 104 9.87 5.72 4.53
CA PRO A 104 10.07 4.30 4.27
C PRO A 104 9.91 3.91 2.79
N ALA A 105 10.79 3.06 2.29
CA ALA A 105 10.72 2.51 0.93
C ALA A 105 9.96 1.18 0.91
N ALA A 106 8.88 1.11 0.16
CA ALA A 106 8.08 -0.10 -0.01
C ALA A 106 8.47 -0.85 -1.29
N PHE A 107 8.84 -2.12 -1.17
CA PHE A 107 9.10 -3.02 -2.30
C PHE A 107 7.82 -3.78 -2.69
N ALA A 108 7.44 -3.68 -3.97
CA ALA A 108 6.22 -4.30 -4.50
C ALA A 108 6.44 -5.75 -4.92
N ALA A 109 6.36 -6.69 -3.98
CA ALA A 109 6.44 -8.11 -4.27
C ALA A 109 5.37 -8.57 -5.29
N GLN A 110 5.83 -9.23 -6.35
CA GLN A 110 5.05 -9.75 -7.47
C GLN A 110 5.09 -11.28 -7.54
N ASP A 111 4.33 -11.85 -8.47
CA ASP A 111 4.37 -13.27 -8.80
C ASP A 111 5.81 -13.77 -9.02
N GLY A 112 6.20 -14.78 -8.25
CA GLY A 112 7.55 -15.36 -8.23
C GLY A 112 8.51 -14.74 -7.22
N SER A 113 8.08 -13.79 -6.37
CA SER A 113 9.00 -13.16 -5.39
C SER A 113 9.49 -14.14 -4.31
N GLU A 114 8.69 -15.17 -4.03
CA GLU A 114 8.93 -16.19 -3.00
C GLU A 114 10.18 -17.04 -3.23
N VAL A 115 10.80 -16.98 -4.42
CA VAL A 115 12.01 -17.76 -4.75
C VAL A 115 13.31 -17.02 -4.37
N GLY A 116 13.24 -16.11 -3.40
CA GLY A 116 14.39 -15.31 -2.95
C GLY A 116 14.62 -14.03 -3.74
N LEU A 117 13.56 -13.44 -4.31
CA LEU A 117 13.64 -12.19 -5.10
C LEU A 117 13.14 -10.96 -4.33
N VAL A 118 13.01 -11.07 -3.01
CA VAL A 118 12.73 -9.94 -2.12
C VAL A 118 14.05 -9.42 -1.55
N PRO A 119 14.41 -8.15 -1.75
CA PRO A 119 15.65 -7.57 -1.24
C PRO A 119 15.46 -7.13 0.22
N TRP A 120 15.40 -8.12 1.13
CA TRP A 120 15.00 -7.91 2.53
C TRP A 120 15.80 -6.86 3.29
N ASP A 121 17.08 -6.71 2.98
CA ASP A 121 17.96 -5.75 3.66
C ASP A 121 17.81 -4.31 3.11
N ASP A 122 17.17 -4.15 1.95
CA ASP A 122 17.07 -2.87 1.23
C ASP A 122 15.67 -2.24 1.30
N LEU A 123 14.66 -2.95 1.81
CA LEU A 123 13.28 -2.47 1.91
C LEU A 123 12.89 -2.14 3.35
N ASP A 124 11.91 -1.25 3.51
CA ASP A 124 11.33 -0.89 4.82
C ASP A 124 9.90 -1.40 4.98
N VAL A 125 9.20 -1.67 3.86
CA VAL A 125 7.82 -2.18 3.84
C VAL A 125 7.66 -3.22 2.72
N LEU A 126 7.10 -4.38 3.05
CA LEU A 126 6.72 -5.36 2.03
C LEU A 126 5.33 -5.01 1.47
N PHE A 127 5.25 -4.67 0.18
CA PHE A 127 3.98 -4.44 -0.51
C PHE A 127 3.62 -5.68 -1.33
N LEU A 128 2.56 -6.40 -0.94
CA LEU A 128 2.00 -7.52 -1.69
C LEU A 128 1.21 -7.00 -2.90
N ALA A 129 1.86 -6.92 -4.07
CA ALA A 129 1.33 -6.25 -5.27
C ALA A 129 0.73 -7.22 -6.29
N GLY A 130 1.35 -8.40 -6.47
CA GLY A 130 1.12 -9.43 -7.50
C GLY A 130 -0.32 -9.82 -7.81
N SER A 131 -0.50 -10.79 -8.71
CA SER A 131 -1.79 -11.23 -9.22
C SER A 131 -2.76 -11.59 -8.09
N THR A 132 -4.07 -11.58 -8.39
CA THR A 132 -5.06 -11.94 -7.36
C THR A 132 -4.79 -13.34 -6.80
N ALA A 133 -4.51 -14.31 -7.67
CA ALA A 133 -4.29 -15.69 -7.27
C ALA A 133 -3.03 -15.83 -6.41
N TRP A 134 -1.94 -15.17 -6.79
CA TRP A 134 -0.71 -15.17 -6.01
C TRP A 134 -0.87 -14.48 -4.66
N LYS A 135 -1.48 -13.28 -4.64
CA LYS A 135 -1.60 -12.43 -3.44
C LYS A 135 -2.45 -13.04 -2.33
N ILE A 136 -3.43 -13.87 -2.68
CA ILE A 136 -4.26 -14.57 -1.70
C ILE A 136 -3.77 -16.00 -1.41
N GLY A 137 -2.66 -16.40 -2.02
CA GLY A 137 -2.13 -17.75 -1.94
C GLY A 137 -0.99 -17.90 -0.94
N PRO A 138 -0.47 -19.14 -0.78
CA PRO A 138 0.56 -19.46 0.19
C PRO A 138 1.88 -18.69 -0.01
N ALA A 139 2.24 -18.38 -1.26
CA ALA A 139 3.47 -17.63 -1.55
C ALA A 139 3.47 -16.24 -0.89
N ALA A 140 2.39 -15.47 -1.09
CA ALA A 140 2.25 -14.16 -0.46
C ALA A 140 2.10 -14.26 1.07
N GLN A 141 1.48 -15.33 1.58
CA GLN A 141 1.38 -15.59 3.02
C GLN A 141 2.76 -15.81 3.64
N HIS A 142 3.60 -16.66 3.04
CA HIS A 142 4.95 -16.93 3.53
C HIS A 142 5.82 -15.67 3.53
N LEU A 143 5.76 -14.86 2.46
CA LEU A 143 6.47 -13.58 2.42
C LEU A 143 5.97 -12.61 3.49
N ALA A 144 4.66 -12.55 3.75
CA ALA A 144 4.12 -11.71 4.82
C ALA A 144 4.62 -12.16 6.20
N HIS A 145 4.69 -13.48 6.44
CA HIS A 145 5.24 -14.03 7.67
C HIS A 145 6.73 -13.73 7.82
N GLU A 146 7.54 -13.92 6.77
CA GLU A 146 8.97 -13.59 6.80
C GLU A 146 9.20 -12.09 7.07
N ALA A 147 8.39 -11.21 6.47
CA ALA A 147 8.44 -9.77 6.77
C ALA A 147 8.16 -9.49 8.26
N GLN A 148 7.19 -10.18 8.86
CA GLN A 148 6.87 -10.03 10.29
C GLN A 148 8.00 -10.54 11.19
N GLU A 149 8.60 -11.68 10.86
CA GLU A 149 9.77 -12.20 11.60
C GLU A 149 10.95 -11.21 11.56
N ARG A 150 11.06 -10.43 10.48
CA ARG A 150 12.03 -9.34 10.31
C ARG A 150 11.59 -8.01 10.94
N GLY A 151 10.39 -7.93 11.52
CA GLY A 151 9.83 -6.71 12.11
C GLY A 151 9.40 -5.66 11.08
N LEU A 152 9.18 -6.06 9.82
CA LEU A 152 8.81 -5.18 8.71
C LEU A 152 7.29 -5.10 8.57
N PRO A 153 6.70 -3.89 8.40
CA PRO A 153 5.30 -3.74 8.08
C PRO A 153 4.97 -4.34 6.70
N VAL A 154 3.76 -4.90 6.58
CA VAL A 154 3.24 -5.48 5.34
C VAL A 154 2.03 -4.69 4.86
N HIS A 155 2.03 -4.32 3.58
CA HIS A 155 0.92 -3.68 2.89
C HIS A 155 0.30 -4.63 1.84
N MET A 156 -1.02 -4.76 1.80
CA MET A 156 -1.70 -5.54 0.75
C MET A 156 -2.53 -4.65 -0.17
N GLY A 157 -2.20 -4.63 -1.47
CA GLY A 157 -2.98 -3.87 -2.44
C GLY A 157 -4.18 -4.59 -3.04
N ARG A 158 -5.16 -3.83 -3.56
CA ARG A 158 -6.40 -4.31 -4.22
C ARG A 158 -7.34 -5.11 -3.29
N VAL A 159 -7.45 -4.73 -2.03
CA VAL A 159 -8.34 -5.31 -1.02
C VAL A 159 -9.77 -4.76 -1.17
N ASN A 160 -10.45 -5.20 -2.23
CA ASN A 160 -11.76 -4.67 -2.64
C ASN A 160 -12.98 -5.41 -2.09
N SER A 161 -12.82 -6.25 -1.05
CA SER A 161 -13.94 -7.00 -0.48
C SER A 161 -13.65 -7.41 0.97
N ARG A 162 -14.71 -7.65 1.75
CA ARG A 162 -14.59 -8.20 3.13
C ARG A 162 -13.75 -9.47 3.18
N ARG A 163 -13.89 -10.35 2.18
CA ARG A 163 -13.08 -11.58 2.08
C ARG A 163 -11.59 -11.25 1.95
N ARG A 164 -11.21 -10.33 1.06
CA ARG A 164 -9.80 -9.91 0.93
C ARG A 164 -9.29 -9.19 2.16
N LEU A 165 -10.16 -8.43 2.83
CA LEU A 165 -9.81 -7.71 4.06
C LEU A 165 -9.45 -8.70 5.18
N ARG A 166 -10.22 -9.78 5.35
CA ARG A 166 -9.89 -10.88 6.27
C ARG A 166 -8.61 -11.61 5.90
N ILE A 167 -8.32 -11.79 4.61
CA ILE A 167 -7.06 -12.41 4.16
C ILE A 167 -5.87 -11.51 4.52
N ALA A 168 -5.97 -10.20 4.27
CA ALA A 168 -4.93 -9.25 4.64
C ALA A 168 -4.68 -9.23 6.16
N GLU A 169 -5.73 -9.29 6.97
CA GLU A 169 -5.60 -9.44 8.43
C GLU A 169 -4.98 -10.77 8.83
N ALA A 170 -5.39 -11.90 8.25
CA ALA A 170 -4.83 -13.21 8.54
C ALA A 170 -3.35 -13.32 8.13
N PHE A 171 -2.92 -12.55 7.13
CA PHE A 171 -1.50 -12.42 6.75
C PHE A 171 -0.76 -11.41 7.65
N GLY A 172 -1.45 -10.81 8.63
CA GLY A 172 -0.97 -9.77 9.53
C GLY A 172 -0.46 -8.52 8.82
N CYS A 173 -1.12 -8.12 7.73
CA CYS A 173 -0.86 -6.83 7.10
C CYS A 173 -1.14 -5.68 8.06
N THR A 174 -0.21 -4.73 8.15
CA THR A 174 -0.39 -3.50 8.93
C THR A 174 -1.32 -2.54 8.20
N THR A 175 -1.27 -2.55 6.86
CA THR A 175 -2.08 -1.69 6.00
C THR A 175 -2.59 -2.41 4.75
N CYS A 176 -3.65 -1.90 4.15
CA CYS A 176 -4.14 -2.35 2.85
C CYS A 176 -4.76 -1.21 2.06
N ASP A 177 -4.86 -1.34 0.74
CA ASP A 177 -5.55 -0.38 -0.12
C ASP A 177 -6.49 -1.08 -1.10
N GLY A 178 -7.43 -0.32 -1.65
CA GLY A 178 -8.27 -0.80 -2.72
C GLY A 178 -9.22 0.26 -3.27
N THR A 179 -9.76 0.00 -4.44
CA THR A 179 -10.71 0.85 -5.16
C THR A 179 -12.16 0.68 -4.70
N TYR A 180 -12.43 -0.07 -3.63
CA TYR A 180 -13.80 -0.32 -3.15
C TYR A 180 -14.62 0.96 -2.93
N LEU A 181 -14.02 2.00 -2.34
CA LEU A 181 -14.69 3.29 -2.13
C LEU A 181 -14.80 4.15 -3.40
N ALA A 182 -14.03 3.86 -4.45
CA ALA A 182 -14.18 4.54 -5.73
C ALA A 182 -15.50 4.16 -6.44
N TYR A 183 -16.07 3.00 -6.12
CA TYR A 183 -17.28 2.47 -6.75
C TYR A 183 -18.49 2.57 -5.82
N GLY A 184 -19.07 3.76 -5.67
CA GLY A 184 -20.22 4.01 -4.81
C GLY A 184 -19.82 4.38 -3.37
N PRO A 185 -19.09 5.50 -3.18
CA PRO A 185 -18.54 5.89 -1.88
C PRO A 185 -19.60 6.01 -0.78
N ASP A 186 -20.76 6.59 -1.07
CA ASP A 186 -21.82 6.84 -0.09
C ASP A 186 -22.39 5.54 0.49
N ARG A 187 -22.48 4.49 -0.34
CA ARG A 187 -22.92 3.16 0.07
C ARG A 187 -21.80 2.37 0.74
N ASN A 188 -20.59 2.45 0.20
CA ASN A 188 -19.50 1.55 0.57
C ASN A 188 -18.72 2.03 1.80
N LEU A 189 -18.68 3.34 2.08
CA LEU A 189 -17.95 3.88 3.24
C LEU A 189 -18.55 3.36 4.57
N PRO A 190 -19.86 3.46 4.84
CA PRO A 190 -20.43 2.91 6.08
C PRO A 190 -20.19 1.40 6.21
N GLN A 191 -20.25 0.67 5.10
CA GLN A 191 -20.02 -0.78 5.06
C GLN A 191 -18.55 -1.12 5.38
N LEU A 192 -17.58 -0.41 4.78
CA LEU A 192 -16.17 -0.60 5.05
C LEU A 192 -15.83 -0.29 6.52
N LEU A 193 -16.33 0.83 7.06
CA LEU A 193 -16.10 1.21 8.46
C LEU A 193 -16.66 0.14 9.42
N THR A 194 -17.80 -0.46 9.08
CA THR A 194 -18.36 -1.59 9.84
C THR A 194 -17.41 -2.78 9.82
N TRP A 195 -16.90 -3.19 8.65
CA TRP A 195 -15.95 -4.31 8.55
C TRP A 195 -14.67 -4.05 9.35
N LEU A 196 -14.10 -2.85 9.26
CA LEU A 196 -12.90 -2.46 10.01
C LEU A 196 -13.14 -2.46 11.53
N LYS A 197 -14.34 -2.06 11.97
CA LYS A 197 -14.72 -2.10 13.38
C LYS A 197 -14.83 -3.52 13.90
N GLU A 198 -15.52 -4.41 13.17
CA GLU A 198 -15.67 -5.83 13.53
C GLU A 198 -14.31 -6.52 13.68
N MET A 199 -13.40 -6.29 12.73
CA MET A 199 -12.04 -6.86 12.76
C MET A 199 -11.21 -6.41 13.96
N ARG A 200 -11.38 -5.16 14.40
CA ARG A 200 -10.72 -4.67 15.63
C ARG A 200 -11.28 -5.31 16.91
N GLN A 201 -12.52 -5.81 16.88
CA GLN A 201 -13.20 -6.40 18.04
C GLN A 201 -13.02 -7.92 18.10
N GLU A 202 -12.89 -8.57 16.95
CA GLU A 202 -12.66 -10.01 16.81
C GLU A 202 -11.29 -10.27 16.17
N PRO A 203 -10.17 -10.06 16.90
CA PRO A 203 -8.87 -10.42 16.37
C PRO A 203 -8.89 -11.90 15.99
N THR A 204 -8.53 -12.20 14.75
CA THR A 204 -8.59 -13.57 14.25
C THR A 204 -7.59 -14.42 15.03
N LEU A 205 -8.12 -15.34 15.84
CA LEU A 205 -7.33 -16.37 16.53
C LEU A 205 -6.88 -17.38 15.49
N PHE A 206 -5.69 -17.21 14.93
CA PHE A 206 -4.99 -18.25 14.19
C PHE A 206 -3.66 -18.54 14.88
#